data_AF-A0A7S3VHS9-F1
#
_entry.id   AF-A0A7S3VHS9-F1
#
_cell.length_a   1.000
_cell.length_b   1.000
_cell.length_c   1.000
_cell.angle_alpha   90.00
_cell.angle_beta   90.00
_cell.angle_gamma   90.00
#
_symmetry.space_group_name_H-M   'P 1'
#
loop_
_entity.id
_entity.type
_entity.pdbx_description
1 polymer ?
#
loop_
_entity_poly.entity_id
_entity_poly.type
_entity_poly.pdbx_seq_one_letter_code
_entity_poly.pdbx_strand_id
1 'polypeptide(L)'
;MPTDLPPQSETEEACNLLGIHMYDPPKPLPRVPARIDGKQCLVFRSEGDRQAMVKSCKSEVERRCTQGASATCSIQAMDKCRGPPVLRWLGFSKRSHHAAEECEQKFMEACTTNAATACRTHANTFCEESMPMAWCE
;
A
#
# COMPACT_ATOMS: atom_id res chain seq x y z
N MET A 1 39.32 6.32 6.79
CA MET A 1 39.27 5.02 7.49
C MET A 1 39.41 3.95 6.42
N PRO A 2 40.28 2.94 6.58
CA PRO A 2 40.38 1.86 5.61
C PRO A 2 39.09 1.03 5.69
N THR A 3 38.33 0.98 4.61
CA THR A 3 37.11 0.18 4.50
C THR A 3 37.44 -1.06 3.70
N ASP A 4 38.20 -1.98 4.28
CA ASP A 4 38.25 -3.33 3.74
C ASP A 4 36.89 -3.97 4.04
N LEU A 5 35.99 -3.91 3.05
CA LEU A 5 34.74 -4.65 3.08
C LEU A 5 35.10 -6.15 3.14
N PRO A 6 34.43 -6.93 4.01
CA PRO A 6 34.65 -8.36 4.07
C PRO A 6 34.37 -8.99 2.69
N PRO A 7 35.03 -10.11 2.34
CA PRO A 7 34.79 -10.82 1.10
C PRO A 7 33.30 -11.17 0.96
N GLN A 8 32.79 -11.05 -0.27
CA GLN A 8 31.35 -11.15 -0.57
C GLN A 8 30.72 -12.48 -0.10
N SER A 9 31.49 -13.57 -0.08
CA SER A 9 31.05 -14.90 0.37
C SER A 9 30.75 -14.96 1.88
N GLU A 10 31.54 -14.26 2.71
CA GLU A 10 31.33 -14.20 4.16
C GLU A 10 30.11 -13.32 4.50
N THR A 11 29.85 -12.32 3.67
CA THR A 11 28.68 -11.44 3.83
C THR A 11 27.39 -12.13 3.41
N GLU A 12 27.40 -12.93 2.35
CA GLU A 12 26.23 -13.68 1.89
C GLU A 12 25.81 -14.77 2.89
N GLU A 13 26.77 -15.52 3.44
CA GLU A 13 26.51 -16.54 4.47
C GLU A 13 25.93 -15.92 5.76
N ALA A 14 26.51 -14.81 6.22
CA ALA A 14 26.00 -14.07 7.37
C ALA A 14 24.59 -13.50 7.11
N CYS A 15 24.35 -12.95 5.92
CA CYS A 15 23.03 -12.46 5.53
C CYS A 15 21.99 -13.59 5.50
N ASN A 16 22.33 -14.74 4.92
CA ASN A 16 21.44 -15.92 4.89
C ASN A 16 21.10 -16.41 6.31
N LEU A 17 22.08 -16.47 7.20
CA LEU A 17 21.88 -16.87 8.61
C LEU A 17 20.95 -15.92 9.36
N LEU A 18 20.97 -14.63 9.01
CA LEU A 18 20.11 -13.58 9.58
C LEU A 18 18.77 -13.40 8.83
N GLY A 19 18.51 -14.17 7.77
CA GLY A 19 17.33 -14.00 6.92
C GLY A 19 17.31 -12.67 6.14
N ILE A 20 18.48 -12.06 5.95
CA ILE A 20 18.66 -10.82 5.19
C ILE A 20 18.85 -11.19 3.71
N HIS A 21 17.95 -10.69 2.85
CA HIS A 21 18.06 -10.88 1.41
C HIS A 21 18.85 -9.72 0.77
N MET A 22 20.04 -9.99 0.26
CA MET A 22 20.77 -9.02 -0.56
C MET A 22 20.20 -8.98 -1.98
N TYR A 23 20.05 -7.79 -2.55
CA TYR A 23 19.70 -7.67 -3.96
C TYR A 23 20.94 -7.90 -4.83
N ASP A 24 20.86 -8.80 -5.80
CA ASP A 24 21.87 -8.99 -6.84
C ASP A 24 21.24 -8.77 -8.24
N PRO A 25 21.61 -7.68 -8.97
CA PRO A 25 22.53 -6.62 -8.55
C PRO A 25 21.93 -5.72 -7.45
N PRO A 26 22.78 -4.97 -6.71
CA PRO A 26 22.31 -4.04 -5.70
C PRO A 26 21.30 -3.05 -6.27
N LYS A 27 20.13 -2.93 -5.62
CA LYS A 27 19.16 -1.92 -6.02
C LYS A 27 19.68 -0.54 -5.64
N PRO A 28 19.67 0.44 -6.57
CA PRO A 28 20.09 1.79 -6.26
C PRO A 28 19.18 2.38 -5.18
N LEU A 29 19.78 3.02 -4.18
CA LEU A 29 19.04 3.71 -3.14
C LEU A 29 18.19 4.84 -3.76
N PRO A 30 16.89 4.93 -3.43
CA PRO A 30 16.00 5.97 -3.96
C PRO A 30 16.47 7.39 -3.64
N ARG A 31 17.03 7.55 -2.43
CA ARG A 31 17.60 8.80 -1.95
C ARG A 31 19.05 8.59 -1.56
N VAL A 32 19.85 9.61 -1.78
CA VAL A 32 21.27 9.64 -1.42
C VAL A 32 21.53 10.76 -0.40
N PRO A 33 22.51 10.59 0.49
CA PRO A 33 22.93 11.68 1.37
C PRO A 33 23.50 12.86 0.57
N ALA A 34 23.14 14.09 0.94
CA ALA A 34 23.71 15.33 0.42
C ALA A 34 23.83 16.38 1.53
N ARG A 35 24.73 17.35 1.37
CA ARG A 35 24.79 18.55 2.22
C ARG A 35 24.11 19.71 1.53
N ILE A 36 23.06 20.26 2.16
CA ILE A 36 22.35 21.46 1.72
C ILE A 36 22.43 22.47 2.86
N ASP A 37 22.99 23.64 2.60
CA ASP A 37 23.16 24.73 3.59
C ASP A 37 23.79 24.27 4.92
N GLY A 38 24.77 23.35 4.84
CA GLY A 38 25.47 22.79 5.98
C GLY A 38 24.74 21.66 6.73
N LYS A 39 23.46 21.41 6.40
CA LYS A 39 22.66 20.31 6.96
C LYS A 39 22.83 19.03 6.14
N GLN A 40 22.71 17.90 6.81
CA GLN A 40 22.72 16.59 6.16
C GLN A 40 21.29 16.21 5.76
N CYS A 41 21.08 15.96 4.47
CA CYS A 41 19.76 15.69 3.90
C CYS A 41 19.77 14.40 3.09
N LEU A 42 18.61 13.76 2.97
CA LEU A 42 18.34 12.71 1.99
C LEU A 42 17.62 13.31 0.79
N VAL A 43 18.23 13.18 -0.39
CA VAL A 43 17.73 13.79 -1.63
C VAL A 43 17.54 12.76 -2.73
N PHE A 44 16.58 13.00 -3.62
CA PHE A 44 16.51 12.29 -4.89
C PHE A 44 17.64 12.76 -5.81
N ARG A 45 18.15 11.88 -6.67
CA ARG A 45 19.21 12.22 -7.64
C ARG A 45 18.73 13.19 -8.71
N SER A 46 17.45 13.12 -9.05
CA SER A 46 16.77 14.03 -9.97
C SER A 46 15.29 14.16 -9.62
N GLU A 47 14.64 15.22 -10.11
CA GLU A 47 13.18 15.34 -10.03
C GLU A 47 12.48 14.20 -10.79
N GLY A 48 13.09 13.68 -11.85
CA GLY A 48 12.59 12.50 -12.58
C GLY A 48 12.53 11.25 -11.69
N ASP A 49 13.57 11.01 -10.89
CA ASP A 49 13.60 9.90 -9.93
C ASP A 49 12.54 10.07 -8.83
N ARG A 50 12.34 11.30 -8.35
CA ARG A 50 11.27 11.61 -7.41
C ARG A 50 9.90 11.30 -8.00
N GLN A 51 9.62 11.78 -9.20
CA GLN A 51 8.33 11.56 -9.87
C GLN A 51 8.08 10.07 -10.15
N ALA A 52 9.10 9.32 -10.54
CA ALA A 52 9.03 7.87 -10.71
C ALA A 52 8.66 7.18 -9.39
N MET A 53 9.28 7.60 -8.28
CA MET A 53 8.99 7.07 -6.95
C MET A 53 7.57 7.44 -6.48
N VAL A 54 7.14 8.69 -6.67
CA VAL A 54 5.78 9.15 -6.36
C VAL A 54 4.75 8.36 -7.16
N LYS A 55 4.98 8.14 -8.46
CA LYS A 55 4.10 7.33 -9.31
C LYS A 55 4.01 5.88 -8.82
N SER A 56 5.15 5.28 -8.46
CA SER A 56 5.18 3.92 -7.91
C SER A 56 4.43 3.84 -6.57
N CYS A 57 4.65 4.80 -5.68
CA CYS A 57 3.92 4.94 -4.42
C CYS A 57 2.41 5.03 -4.65
N LYS A 58 1.95 5.94 -5.52
CA LYS A 58 0.53 6.14 -5.80
C LYS A 58 -0.15 4.84 -6.26
N SER A 59 0.49 4.14 -7.20
CA SER A 59 0.01 2.85 -7.70
C SER A 59 -0.10 1.81 -6.59
N GLU A 60 0.94 1.66 -5.76
CA GLU A 60 0.95 0.64 -4.71
C GLU A 60 -0.01 0.97 -3.56
N VAL A 61 -0.12 2.24 -3.17
CA VAL A 61 -1.07 2.70 -2.15
C VAL A 61 -2.51 2.54 -2.64
N GLU A 62 -2.83 2.95 -3.88
CA GLU A 62 -4.16 2.76 -4.47
C GLU A 62 -4.51 1.26 -4.54
N ARG A 63 -3.57 0.42 -4.97
CA ARG A 63 -3.75 -1.05 -5.04
C ARG A 63 -4.01 -1.67 -3.67
N ARG A 64 -3.21 -1.35 -2.66
CA ARG A 64 -3.39 -1.90 -1.30
C ARG A 64 -4.66 -1.39 -0.64
N CYS A 65 -4.98 -0.11 -0.82
CA CYS A 65 -6.18 0.50 -0.28
C CYS A 65 -7.44 -0.14 -0.89
N THR A 66 -7.50 -0.29 -2.22
CA THR A 66 -8.63 -0.93 -2.90
C THR A 66 -8.79 -2.40 -2.54
N GLN A 67 -7.68 -3.13 -2.37
CA GLN A 67 -7.70 -4.51 -1.89
C GLN A 67 -8.22 -4.62 -0.45
N GLY A 68 -7.87 -3.69 0.44
CA GLY A 68 -8.44 -3.64 1.80
C GLY A 68 -9.91 -3.23 1.82
N ALA A 69 -10.29 -2.31 0.93
CA ALA A 69 -11.66 -1.85 0.81
C ALA A 69 -12.60 -2.92 0.29
N SER A 70 -12.18 -3.78 -0.65
CA SER A 70 -13.03 -4.86 -1.17
C SER A 70 -13.45 -5.84 -0.06
N ALA A 71 -12.54 -6.18 0.86
CA ALA A 71 -12.86 -7.00 2.02
C ALA A 71 -13.91 -6.33 2.93
N THR A 72 -13.73 -5.05 3.22
CA THR A 72 -14.68 -4.28 4.05
C THR A 72 -16.04 -4.12 3.37
N CYS A 73 -16.06 -3.84 2.06
CA CYS A 73 -17.28 -3.73 1.28
C CYS A 73 -18.09 -5.04 1.26
N SER A 74 -17.41 -6.19 1.18
CA SER A 74 -18.06 -7.51 1.27
C SER A 74 -18.76 -7.71 2.61
N ILE A 75 -18.09 -7.38 3.71
CA ILE A 75 -18.67 -7.47 5.06
C ILE A 75 -19.90 -6.56 5.19
N GLN A 76 -19.80 -5.32 4.72
CA GLN A 76 -20.91 -4.37 4.75
C GLN A 76 -22.08 -4.79 3.86
N ALA A 77 -21.81 -5.36 2.68
CA ALA A 77 -22.83 -5.90 1.79
C ALA A 77 -23.61 -7.02 2.49
N MET A 78 -22.91 -7.96 3.13
CA MET A 78 -23.54 -9.05 3.87
C MET A 78 -24.42 -8.53 5.01
N ASP A 79 -23.90 -7.62 5.84
CA ASP A 79 -24.65 -7.04 6.96
C ASP A 79 -25.90 -6.30 6.48
N LYS A 80 -25.77 -5.52 5.41
CA LYS A 80 -26.86 -4.75 4.81
C LYS A 80 -27.93 -5.62 4.18
N CYS A 81 -27.54 -6.70 3.49
CA CYS A 81 -28.43 -7.44 2.60
C CYS A 81 -29.01 -8.71 3.22
N ARG A 82 -28.29 -9.38 4.13
CA ARG A 82 -28.75 -10.56 4.87
C ARG A 82 -29.46 -10.20 6.17
N GLY A 83 -29.19 -9.00 6.71
CA GLY A 83 -29.79 -8.50 7.95
C GLY A 83 -29.32 -9.26 9.19
N PRO A 84 -29.84 -8.89 10.38
CA PRO A 84 -29.43 -9.48 11.65
C PRO A 84 -29.60 -11.01 11.71
N PRO A 85 -28.59 -11.77 12.17
CA PRO A 85 -28.65 -13.23 12.25
C PRO A 85 -29.87 -13.75 13.04
N VAL A 86 -30.28 -13.01 14.07
CA VAL A 86 -31.44 -13.33 14.92
C VAL A 86 -32.76 -13.34 14.14
N LEU A 87 -32.95 -12.41 13.20
CA LEU A 87 -34.16 -12.36 12.37
C LEU A 87 -34.18 -13.51 11.35
N ARG A 88 -33.01 -13.98 10.93
CA ARG A 88 -32.87 -15.15 10.06
C ARG A 88 -33.14 -16.45 10.82
N TRP A 89 -32.65 -16.56 12.06
CA TRP A 89 -32.90 -17.72 12.93
C TRP A 89 -34.38 -17.85 13.31
N LEU A 90 -35.06 -16.74 13.58
CA LEU A 90 -36.50 -16.71 13.89
C LEU A 90 -37.41 -16.89 12.67
N GLY A 91 -36.86 -17.11 11.46
CA GLY A 91 -37.66 -17.30 10.24
C GLY A 91 -38.36 -16.02 9.72
N PHE A 92 -38.06 -14.86 10.29
CA PHE A 92 -38.63 -13.57 9.84
C PHE A 92 -37.94 -12.98 8.61
N SER A 93 -36.81 -13.56 8.18
CA SER A 93 -36.15 -13.19 6.93
C SER A 93 -36.96 -13.67 5.72
N LYS A 94 -37.78 -12.78 5.15
CA LYS A 94 -38.61 -13.05 3.95
C LYS A 94 -37.86 -12.91 2.62
N ARG A 95 -36.59 -12.49 2.64
CA ARG A 95 -35.81 -12.27 1.42
C ARG A 95 -35.31 -13.61 0.88
N SER A 96 -35.60 -13.90 -0.38
CA SER A 96 -35.05 -15.08 -1.07
C SER A 96 -33.53 -14.99 -1.19
N HIS A 97 -32.85 -16.13 -1.29
CA HIS A 97 -31.39 -16.17 -1.51
C HIS A 97 -30.97 -15.33 -2.72
N HIS A 98 -31.70 -15.45 -3.83
CA HIS A 98 -31.45 -14.68 -5.05
C HIS A 98 -31.55 -13.15 -4.82
N ALA A 99 -32.58 -12.69 -4.10
CA ALA A 99 -32.73 -11.27 -3.80
C ALA A 99 -31.68 -10.75 -2.81
N ALA A 100 -31.09 -11.62 -1.98
CA ALA A 100 -29.96 -11.27 -1.12
C ALA A 100 -28.66 -11.15 -1.93
N GLU A 101 -28.40 -12.08 -2.85
CA GLU A 101 -27.23 -12.04 -3.74
C GLU A 101 -27.24 -10.81 -4.66
N GLU A 102 -28.37 -10.48 -5.28
CA GLU A 102 -28.50 -9.26 -6.09
C GLU A 102 -28.27 -7.98 -5.28
N CYS A 103 -28.73 -7.96 -4.02
CA CYS A 103 -28.49 -6.84 -3.12
C CYS A 103 -27.00 -6.74 -2.79
N GLU A 104 -26.34 -7.85 -2.46
CA GLU A 104 -24.92 -7.91 -2.12
C GLU A 104 -24.07 -7.43 -3.28
N GLN A 105 -24.37 -7.88 -4.50
CA GLN A 105 -23.65 -7.48 -5.70
C GLN A 105 -23.78 -5.97 -5.96
N LYS A 106 -25.00 -5.42 -5.93
CA LYS A 106 -25.22 -3.98 -6.13
C LYS A 106 -24.52 -3.13 -5.06
N PHE A 107 -24.55 -3.58 -3.81
CA PHE A 107 -23.86 -2.88 -2.72
C PHE A 107 -22.34 -2.95 -2.89
N MET A 108 -21.79 -4.11 -3.25
CA MET A 108 -20.37 -4.31 -3.52
C MET A 108 -19.88 -3.40 -4.65
N GLU A 109 -20.60 -3.34 -5.77
CA GLU A 109 -20.23 -2.48 -6.91
C GLU A 109 -20.21 -1.00 -6.52
N ALA A 110 -21.22 -0.53 -5.81
CA ALA A 110 -21.28 0.86 -5.33
C ALA A 110 -20.16 1.18 -4.32
N CYS A 111 -19.95 0.28 -3.34
CA CYS A 111 -18.94 0.46 -2.30
C CYS A 111 -17.51 0.45 -2.87
N THR A 112 -17.20 -0.50 -3.75
CA THR A 112 -15.87 -0.61 -4.38
C THR A 112 -15.57 0.56 -5.31
N THR A 113 -16.57 1.06 -6.04
CA THR A 113 -16.43 2.27 -6.87
C THR A 113 -16.12 3.50 -6.02
N ASN A 114 -16.86 3.70 -4.92
CA ASN A 114 -16.60 4.81 -4.01
C ASN A 114 -15.22 4.69 -3.33
N ALA A 115 -14.86 3.48 -2.90
CA ALA A 115 -13.57 3.21 -2.31
C ALA A 115 -12.41 3.47 -3.28
N ALA A 116 -12.55 3.12 -4.56
CA ALA A 116 -11.51 3.38 -5.57
C ALA A 116 -11.19 4.88 -5.68
N THR A 117 -12.23 5.73 -5.72
CA THR A 117 -12.06 7.19 -5.72
C THR A 117 -11.37 7.69 -4.45
N ALA A 118 -11.83 7.24 -3.27
CA ALA A 118 -11.23 7.64 -1.99
C ALA A 118 -9.76 7.19 -1.88
N CYS A 119 -9.46 5.95 -2.29
CA CYS A 119 -8.12 5.39 -2.30
C CYS A 119 -7.17 6.16 -3.22
N ARG A 120 -7.63 6.55 -4.42
CA ARG A 120 -6.84 7.36 -5.35
C ARG A 120 -6.54 8.74 -4.79
N THR A 121 -7.54 9.41 -4.20
CA THR A 121 -7.34 10.72 -3.56
C THR A 121 -6.34 10.61 -2.41
N HIS A 122 -6.49 9.60 -1.54
CA HIS A 122 -5.55 9.37 -0.46
C HIS A 122 -4.14 9.09 -0.97
N ALA A 123 -3.99 8.23 -1.98
CA ALA A 123 -2.69 7.90 -2.59
C ALA A 123 -2.02 9.15 -3.17
N ASN A 124 -2.79 10.03 -3.83
CA ASN A 124 -2.26 11.28 -4.37
C ASN A 124 -1.70 12.18 -3.27
N THR A 125 -2.51 12.51 -2.26
CA THR A 125 -2.11 13.38 -1.15
C THR A 125 -0.94 12.79 -0.37
N PHE A 126 -1.07 11.54 0.09
CA PHE A 126 -0.07 10.89 0.91
C PHE A 126 1.30 10.80 0.22
N CYS A 127 1.34 10.36 -1.04
CA CYS A 127 2.60 10.15 -1.73
C CYS A 127 3.27 11.47 -2.14
N GLU A 128 2.51 12.53 -2.42
CA GLU A 128 3.08 13.85 -2.72
C GLU A 128 3.68 14.51 -1.48
N GLU A 129 2.97 14.48 -0.36
CA GLU A 129 3.42 15.06 0.91
C GLU A 129 4.60 14.31 1.51
N SER A 130 4.61 12.98 1.42
CA SER A 130 5.65 12.13 1.99
C SER A 130 6.96 12.14 1.18
N MET A 131 6.95 12.71 -0.03
CA MET A 131 8.09 12.67 -0.94
C MET A 131 8.55 14.07 -1.37
N PRO A 132 9.04 14.90 -0.44
CA PRO A 132 9.72 16.13 -0.80
C PRO A 132 11.04 15.82 -1.52
N MET A 133 11.54 16.79 -2.29
CA MET A 133 12.82 16.67 -3.01
C MET A 133 14.01 16.45 -2.07
N ALA A 134 13.99 17.11 -0.91
CA ALA A 134 14.99 16.98 0.13
C ALA A 134 14.31 16.77 1.48
N TRP A 135 14.88 15.86 2.28
CA TRP A 135 14.48 15.63 3.66
C TRP A 135 15.69 15.90 4.55
N CYS A 136 15.66 17.00 5.28
CA CYS A 136 16.78 17.51 6.08
C CYS A 136 16.40 17.49 7.56
N GLU A 137 17.31 16.99 8.40
CA GLU A 137 17.22 17.07 9.86
C GLU A 137 17.83 18.38 10.39
#